data_AF-A0A5C8EKS9-F1
#
_entry.id   AF-A0A5C8EKS9-F1
#
_cell.length_a   1.000
_cell.length_b   1.000
_cell.length_c   1.000
_cell.angle_alpha   90.00
_cell.angle_beta   90.00
_cell.angle_gamma   90.00
#
_symmetry.space_group_name_H-M   'P 1'
#
loop_
_entity.id
_entity.type
_entity.pdbx_description
1 polymer ?
#
loop_
_entity_poly.entity_id
_entity_poly.type
_entity_poly.pdbx_seq_one_letter_code
_entity_poly.pdbx_strand_id
1 'polypeptide(L)'
;MKLPVDYSLGGFELKKFEWDTTNVNVVVNIKNNAPIKMILEDFECNLINSRNEKFAYCVSENISIKSRSSSSVNINVVFYNKETSNLISDFFNFKKSKFKIYIVNGKLKLFAIFPITINLSNKTRTYNILDILKLLMK
;
A
#
# COMPACT_ATOMS: atom_id res chain seq x y z
N MET A 1 -13.65 0.00 14.12
CA MET A 1 -13.72 -1.41 13.68
C MET A 1 -12.46 -1.77 12.91
N LYS A 2 -11.78 -2.87 13.27
CA LYS A 2 -10.72 -3.45 12.42
C LYS A 2 -11.40 -4.17 11.25
N LEU A 3 -10.94 -3.95 10.03
CA LEU A 3 -11.40 -4.73 8.88
C LEU A 3 -10.93 -6.18 9.06
N PRO A 4 -11.77 -7.20 8.80
CA PRO A 4 -11.43 -8.62 8.94
C PRO A 4 -10.55 -9.08 7.77
N VAL A 5 -9.41 -8.41 7.59
CA VAL A 5 -8.49 -8.59 6.48
C VAL A 5 -7.11 -8.76 7.06
N ASP A 6 -6.50 -9.92 6.80
CA ASP A 6 -5.08 -10.13 7.07
C ASP A 6 -4.30 -9.88 5.78
N TYR A 7 -3.06 -9.41 5.92
CA TYR A 7 -2.16 -9.22 4.79
C TYR A 7 -0.75 -9.69 5.16
N SER A 8 -0.04 -10.23 4.17
CA SER A 8 1.39 -10.52 4.27
C SER A 8 2.08 -10.13 2.97
N LEU A 9 3.37 -9.85 3.06
CA LEU A 9 4.19 -9.57 1.88
C LEU A 9 4.51 -10.90 1.17
N GLY A 10 4.17 -10.99 -0.10
CA GLY A 10 4.48 -12.15 -0.96
C GLY A 10 5.83 -12.02 -1.68
N GLY A 11 6.31 -10.79 -1.91
CA GLY A 11 7.62 -10.54 -2.51
C GLY A 11 7.73 -9.19 -3.21
N PHE A 12 8.92 -8.93 -3.76
CA PHE A 12 9.23 -7.75 -4.56
C PHE A 12 9.90 -8.18 -5.85
N GLU A 13 9.51 -7.58 -6.97
CA GLU A 13 10.08 -7.82 -8.28
C GLU A 13 10.48 -6.48 -8.91
N LEU A 14 11.77 -6.30 -9.20
CA LEU A 14 12.26 -5.11 -9.90
C LEU A 14 11.86 -5.21 -11.37
N LYS A 15 11.03 -4.28 -11.85
CA LYS A 15 10.62 -4.21 -13.26
C LYS A 15 11.59 -3.38 -14.09
N LYS A 16 11.96 -2.19 -13.60
CA LYS A 16 12.84 -1.26 -14.33
C LYS A 16 13.53 -0.33 -13.35
N PHE A 17 14.82 -0.11 -13.55
CA PHE A 17 15.59 0.93 -12.87
C PHE A 17 15.96 2.01 -13.89
N GLU A 18 15.66 3.26 -13.55
CA GLU A 18 16.12 4.47 -14.24
C GLU A 18 16.81 5.37 -13.22
N TRP A 19 17.55 6.37 -13.69
CA TRP A 19 18.26 7.27 -12.80
C TRP A 19 17.31 8.02 -11.85
N ASP A 20 16.19 8.49 -12.40
CA ASP A 20 15.22 9.30 -11.64
C ASP A 20 14.16 8.44 -10.94
N THR A 21 13.79 7.28 -11.50
CA THR A 21 12.71 6.44 -10.98
C THR A 21 13.04 4.95 -10.97
N THR A 22 12.46 4.22 -10.01
CA THR A 22 12.55 2.76 -9.93
C THR A 22 11.15 2.16 -9.90
N ASN A 23 10.85 1.29 -10.87
CA ASN A 23 9.59 0.57 -10.99
C ASN A 23 9.71 -0.82 -10.38
N VAL A 24 8.89 -1.10 -9.38
CA VAL A 24 8.85 -2.36 -8.63
C VAL A 24 7.41 -2.89 -8.66
N ASN A 25 7.25 -4.19 -8.82
CA ASN A 25 6.00 -4.87 -8.53
C ASN A 25 6.08 -5.48 -7.12
N VAL A 26 5.12 -5.13 -6.28
CA VAL A 26 5.00 -5.65 -4.91
C VAL A 26 3.87 -6.65 -4.90
N VAL A 27 4.18 -7.89 -4.53
CA VAL A 27 3.18 -8.94 -4.34
C VAL A 27 2.71 -8.89 -2.89
N VAL A 28 1.41 -8.69 -2.67
CA VAL A 28 0.78 -8.71 -1.35
C VAL A 28 -0.23 -9.84 -1.31
N ASN A 29 -0.09 -10.74 -0.35
CA ASN A 29 -1.06 -11.78 -0.08
C ASN A 29 -2.12 -11.21 0.86
N ILE A 30 -3.38 -11.21 0.45
CA ILE A 30 -4.50 -10.69 1.23
C ILE A 30 -5.45 -11.83 1.54
N LYS A 31 -5.78 -12.00 2.82
CA LYS A 31 -6.79 -12.96 3.29
C LYS A 31 -8.04 -12.21 3.73
N ASN A 32 -9.14 -12.47 3.05
CA ASN A 32 -10.46 -12.01 3.43
C ASN A 32 -11.08 -12.98 4.44
N ASN A 33 -11.13 -12.59 5.72
CA ASN A 33 -11.80 -13.38 6.76
C ASN A 33 -13.29 -13.07 6.86
N ALA A 34 -13.80 -12.10 6.10
CA ALA A 34 -15.22 -11.77 6.09
C ALA A 34 -16.04 -12.88 5.42
N PRO A 35 -17.31 -13.06 5.84
CA PRO A 35 -18.26 -13.94 5.14
C PRO A 35 -18.74 -13.35 3.80
N ILE A 36 -18.28 -12.16 3.42
CA ILE A 36 -18.68 -11.44 2.21
C ILE A 36 -17.50 -11.23 1.27
N LYS A 37 -17.78 -11.14 -0.04
CA LYS A 37 -16.79 -10.82 -1.07
C LYS A 37 -16.38 -9.35 -0.96
N MET A 38 -15.08 -9.08 -1.11
CA MET A 38 -14.54 -7.72 -1.19
C MET A 38 -13.99 -7.45 -2.58
N ILE A 39 -14.28 -6.27 -3.11
CA ILE A 39 -13.68 -5.78 -4.36
C ILE A 39 -13.07 -4.40 -4.08
N LEU A 40 -11.79 -4.23 -4.36
CA LEU A 40 -11.11 -2.95 -4.37
C LEU A 40 -10.90 -2.53 -5.83
N GLU A 41 -11.50 -1.41 -6.22
CA GLU A 41 -11.39 -0.86 -7.57
C GLU A 41 -10.64 0.47 -7.54
N ASP A 42 -9.97 0.79 -8.66
CA ASP A 42 -9.32 2.08 -8.92
C ASP A 42 -8.35 2.52 -7.79
N PHE A 43 -7.59 1.59 -7.20
CA PHE A 43 -6.75 1.90 -6.05
C PHE A 43 -5.45 2.58 -6.47
N GLU A 44 -5.29 3.81 -5.99
CA GLU A 44 -4.10 4.63 -6.20
C GLU A 44 -3.71 5.34 -4.90
N CYS A 45 -2.43 5.31 -4.55
CA CYS A 45 -1.93 6.05 -3.40
C CYS A 45 -0.53 6.62 -3.59
N ASN A 46 -0.25 7.70 -2.87
CA ASN A 46 1.07 8.30 -2.75
C ASN A 46 1.67 7.94 -1.40
N LEU A 47 2.96 7.63 -1.38
CA LEU A 47 3.75 7.61 -0.15
C LEU A 47 4.49 8.94 -0.02
N ILE A 48 4.21 9.66 1.05
CA ILE A 48 4.69 11.03 1.29
C ILE A 48 5.56 11.02 2.54
N ASN A 49 6.80 11.52 2.46
CA ASN A 49 7.72 11.56 3.59
C ASN A 49 7.37 12.69 4.59
N SER A 50 8.15 12.81 5.67
CA SER A 50 7.98 13.87 6.68
C SER A 50 8.21 15.29 6.15
N ARG A 51 8.91 15.44 5.03
CA ARG A 51 9.15 16.71 4.33
C ARG A 51 8.03 17.07 3.34
N ASN A 52 6.96 16.27 3.31
CA ASN A 52 5.86 16.39 2.36
C ASN A 52 6.26 16.13 0.90
N GLU A 53 7.36 15.40 0.67
CA GLU A 53 7.81 14.99 -0.66
C GLU A 53 7.19 13.62 -0.99
N LYS A 54 6.67 13.48 -2.21
CA LYS A 54 6.17 12.20 -2.73
C LYS A 54 7.37 11.35 -3.12
N PHE A 55 7.64 10.29 -2.35
CA PHE A 55 8.76 9.38 -2.65
C PHE A 55 8.32 8.10 -3.35
N ALA A 56 7.03 7.75 -3.31
CA ALA A 56 6.50 6.67 -4.13
C ALA A 56 5.06 6.91 -4.59
N TYR A 57 4.71 6.29 -5.71
CA TYR A 57 3.35 6.18 -6.25
C TYR A 57 2.99 4.71 -6.40
N CYS A 58 1.81 4.32 -5.92
CA CYS A 58 1.33 2.94 -5.96
C CYS A 58 0.01 2.87 -6.71
N VAL A 59 -0.11 1.92 -7.63
CA VAL A 59 -1.34 1.60 -8.37
C VAL A 59 -1.54 0.10 -8.35
N SER A 60 -2.77 -0.35 -8.10
CA SER A 60 -3.14 -1.74 -8.30
C SER A 60 -4.27 -1.87 -9.32
N GLU A 61 -4.29 -3.00 -10.02
CA GLU A 61 -5.47 -3.42 -10.77
C GLU A 61 -6.64 -3.70 -9.81
N ASN A 62 -7.83 -3.90 -10.38
CA ASN A 62 -9.03 -4.24 -9.61
C ASN A 62 -8.82 -5.57 -8.87
N ILE A 63 -8.93 -5.53 -7.55
CA ILE A 63 -8.72 -6.68 -6.67
C ILE A 63 -10.07 -7.24 -6.28
N SER A 64 -10.31 -8.52 -6.50
CA SER A 64 -11.54 -9.20 -6.07
C SER A 64 -11.20 -10.43 -5.23
N ILE A 65 -11.56 -10.41 -3.96
CA ILE A 65 -11.28 -11.50 -3.00
C ILE A 65 -12.60 -12.12 -2.54
N LYS A 66 -12.78 -13.42 -2.79
CA LYS A 66 -13.96 -14.17 -2.35
C LYS A 66 -14.05 -14.18 -0.81
N SER A 67 -15.24 -14.46 -0.28
CA SER A 67 -15.42 -14.61 1.17
C SER A 67 -14.53 -15.75 1.70
N ARG A 68 -13.97 -15.57 2.91
CA ARG A 68 -13.13 -16.58 3.59
C ARG A 68 -12.01 -17.15 2.72
N SER A 69 -11.41 -16.33 1.85
CA SER A 69 -10.40 -16.77 0.89
C SER A 69 -9.17 -15.87 0.91
N SER A 70 -8.06 -16.40 0.38
CA SER A 70 -6.82 -15.66 0.18
C SER A 70 -6.60 -15.39 -1.31
N SER A 71 -5.94 -14.29 -1.63
CA SER A 71 -5.52 -13.97 -3.00
C SER A 71 -4.23 -13.17 -2.98
N SER A 72 -3.37 -13.40 -3.97
CA SER A 72 -2.17 -12.60 -4.19
C SER A 72 -2.51 -11.43 -5.11
N VAL A 73 -2.02 -10.25 -4.74
CA VAL A 73 -2.28 -8.99 -5.42
C VAL A 73 -0.96 -8.38 -5.85
N ASN A 74 -0.91 -7.95 -7.11
CA ASN A 74 0.20 -7.18 -7.64
C ASN A 74 -0.08 -5.69 -7.49
N ILE A 75 0.84 -4.97 -6.85
CA ILE A 75 0.82 -3.52 -6.71
C ILE A 75 2.03 -2.98 -7.44
N ASN A 76 1.80 -2.22 -8.51
CA ASN A 76 2.88 -1.50 -9.18
C ASN A 76 3.26 -0.29 -8.34
N VAL A 77 4.55 -0.16 -8.03
CA VAL A 77 5.11 0.92 -7.23
C VAL A 77 6.22 1.60 -8.01
N VAL A 78 6.10 2.92 -8.16
CA VAL A 78 7.11 3.80 -8.74
C VAL A 78 7.77 4.56 -7.61
N PHE A 79 9.04 4.30 -7.34
CA PHE A 79 9.85 5.07 -6.41
C PHE A 79 10.53 6.23 -7.13
N TYR A 80 10.50 7.43 -6.55
CA TYR A 80 11.32 8.56 -7.01
C TYR A 80 12.64 8.51 -6.25
N ASN A 81 13.74 8.26 -6.98
CA ASN A 81 15.00 7.83 -6.39
C ASN A 81 15.60 8.90 -5.47
N LYS A 82 15.49 10.19 -5.85
CA LYS A 82 15.98 11.32 -5.06
C LYS A 82 15.26 11.43 -3.72
N GLU A 83 13.93 11.46 -3.73
CA GLU A 83 13.09 11.59 -2.54
C GLU A 83 13.17 10.35 -1.65
N THR A 84 13.32 9.17 -2.27
CA THR A 84 13.56 7.90 -1.55
C THR A 84 14.91 7.93 -0.84
N SER A 85 15.96 8.43 -1.51
CA SER A 85 17.29 8.61 -0.90
C SER A 85 17.25 9.58 0.29
N ASN A 86 16.50 10.68 0.18
CA ASN A 86 16.28 11.62 1.29
C ASN A 86 15.61 10.92 2.50
N LEU A 87 14.57 10.12 2.25
CA LEU A 87 13.89 9.35 3.30
C LEU A 87 14.83 8.37 4.02
N ILE A 88 15.70 7.69 3.26
CA ILE A 88 16.68 6.75 3.80
C ILE A 88 17.73 7.48 4.62
N SER A 89 18.28 8.59 4.10
CA SER A 89 19.23 9.44 4.82
C SER A 89 18.65 9.96 6.14
N ASP A 90 17.39 10.42 6.12
CA ASP A 90 16.70 10.89 7.32
C ASP A 90 16.51 9.78 8.37
N PHE A 91 16.29 8.54 7.91
CA PHE A 91 16.14 7.39 8.80
C PHE A 91 17.45 7.11 9.54
N PHE A 92 18.56 7.02 8.82
CA PHE A 92 19.86 6.70 9.41
C PHE A 92 20.37 7.82 10.32
N ASN A 93 20.22 9.07 9.92
CA ASN A 93 20.78 10.21 10.63
C ASN A 93 19.93 10.64 11.83
N PHE A 94 18.60 10.59 11.73
CA PHE A 94 17.71 11.17 12.73
C PHE A 94 16.81 10.14 13.43
N LYS A 95 16.80 8.87 12.98
CA LYS A 95 15.81 7.85 13.39
C LYS A 95 14.36 8.34 13.26
N LYS A 96 14.13 9.31 12.36
CA LYS A 96 12.85 9.99 12.12
C LYS A 96 12.44 9.79 10.66
N SER A 97 12.06 8.57 10.29
CA SER A 97 11.37 8.36 9.01
C SER A 97 9.93 7.94 9.27
N LYS A 98 9.09 8.96 9.34
CA LYS A 98 7.63 8.80 9.27
C LYS A 98 7.23 9.09 7.84
N PHE A 99 6.28 8.31 7.33
CA PHE A 99 5.66 8.61 6.07
C PHE A 99 4.14 8.49 6.19
N LYS A 100 3.46 9.11 5.25
CA LYS A 100 2.01 9.10 5.12
C LYS A 100 1.66 8.32 3.87
N ILE A 101 0.67 7.45 3.99
CA ILE A 101 -0.05 6.91 2.84
C ILE A 101 -1.20 7.86 2.58
N TYR A 102 -1.19 8.52 1.43
CA TYR A 102 -2.28 9.36 0.95
C TYR A 102 -2.99 8.64 -0.19
N ILE A 103 -4.21 8.18 0.07
CA ILE A 103 -5.02 7.49 -0.93
C ILE A 103 -5.61 8.53 -1.88
N VAL A 104 -5.16 8.51 -3.13
CA VAL A 104 -5.63 9.40 -4.19
C VAL A 104 -7.01 8.93 -4.66
N ASN A 105 -7.10 7.64 -4.96
CA ASN A 105 -8.32 7.01 -5.44
C ASN A 105 -8.48 5.59 -4.88
N GLY A 106 -9.71 5.13 -4.78
CA GLY A 106 -10.02 3.77 -4.39
C GLY A 106 -11.47 3.60 -3.94
N LYS A 107 -12.11 2.54 -4.42
CA LYS A 107 -13.47 2.16 -4.03
C LYS A 107 -13.46 0.74 -3.46
N LEU A 108 -13.85 0.59 -2.21
CA LEU A 108 -14.05 -0.72 -1.60
C LEU A 108 -15.53 -1.09 -1.67
N LYS A 109 -15.87 -2.07 -2.50
CA LYS A 109 -17.19 -2.67 -2.58
C LYS A 109 -17.25 -3.90 -1.69
N LEU A 110 -18.21 -3.89 -0.78
CA LEU A 110 -18.56 -5.02 0.08
C LEU A 110 -19.90 -5.57 -0.41
N PHE A 111 -19.86 -6.76 -1.03
CA PHE A 111 -21.07 -7.40 -1.53
C PHE A 111 -21.72 -8.22 -0.40
N ALA A 112 -22.69 -7.61 0.26
CA ALA A 112 -23.73 -8.28 1.02
C ALA A 112 -25.07 -8.14 0.26
N ILE A 113 -26.17 -8.62 0.84
CA ILE A 113 -27.55 -8.45 0.32
C ILE A 113 -27.83 -6.99 -0.08
N PHE A 114 -27.14 -6.01 0.54
CA PHE A 114 -27.00 -4.65 0.05
C PHE A 114 -25.52 -4.33 -0.28
N PRO A 115 -25.22 -3.81 -1.50
CA PRO A 115 -23.85 -3.42 -1.85
C PRO A 115 -23.47 -2.15 -1.11
N ILE A 116 -22.50 -2.25 -0.20
CA ILE A 116 -21.91 -1.07 0.46
C ILE A 116 -20.66 -0.69 -0.32
N THR A 117 -20.65 0.52 -0.87
CA THR A 117 -19.46 1.10 -1.50
C THR A 117 -18.84 2.13 -0.56
N ILE A 118 -17.61 1.89 -0.14
CA ILE A 118 -16.85 2.80 0.70
C ILE A 118 -15.85 3.54 -0.18
N ASN A 119 -15.97 4.86 -0.24
CA ASN A 119 -14.96 5.71 -0.87
C ASN A 119 -13.71 5.79 0.02
N LEU A 120 -12.54 5.54 -0.57
CA LEU A 120 -11.25 5.62 0.11
C LEU A 120 -10.44 6.87 -0.28
N SER A 121 -10.88 7.63 -1.29
CA SER A 121 -10.21 8.85 -1.75
C SER A 121 -10.01 9.85 -0.61
N ASN A 122 -8.88 10.56 -0.66
CA ASN A 122 -8.46 11.59 0.29
C ASN A 122 -8.22 11.10 1.72
N LYS A 123 -8.16 9.78 1.95
CA LYS A 123 -7.79 9.24 3.26
C LYS A 123 -6.28 9.25 3.45
N THR A 124 -5.84 9.76 4.61
CA THR A 124 -4.43 9.78 4.99
C THR A 124 -4.20 8.90 6.21
N ARG A 125 -3.15 8.08 6.18
CA ARG A 125 -2.68 7.35 7.36
C ARG A 125 -1.18 7.55 7.54
N THR A 126 -0.78 7.85 8.76
CA THR A 126 0.63 8.04 9.13
C THR A 126 1.19 6.73 9.66
N TYR A 127 2.36 6.36 9.17
CA TYR A 127 3.11 5.19 9.61
C TYR A 127 4.49 5.60 10.09
N ASN A 128 4.99 4.90 11.10
CA ASN A 128 6.39 4.95 11.50
C ASN A 128 7.13 3.82 10.81
N ILE A 129 8.21 4.12 10.09
CA ILE A 129 8.98 3.10 9.39
C ILE A 129 9.54 2.05 10.35
N LEU A 130 9.83 2.43 11.60
CA LEU A 130 10.30 1.50 12.64
C LEU A 130 9.27 0.41 12.96
N ASP A 131 7.99 0.77 12.98
CA ASP A 131 6.91 -0.18 13.25
C ASP A 131 6.73 -1.15 12.08
N ILE A 132 6.94 -0.67 10.84
CA ILE A 132 6.93 -1.50 9.63
C ILE A 132 8.13 -2.45 9.60
N LEU A 133 9.34 -1.95 9.89
CA LEU A 133 10.55 -2.79 9.94
C LEU A 133 10.43 -3.91 10.98
N LYS A 134 9.88 -3.61 12.17
CA LYS A 134 9.59 -4.64 13.19
C LYS A 134 8.58 -5.69 12.73
N LEU A 135 7.63 -5.32 11.87
CA LEU A 135 6.68 -6.25 11.27
C LEU A 135 7.32 -7.12 10.16
N LEU A 136 8.34 -6.60 9.48
CA LEU A 136 9.08 -7.32 8.42
C LEU A 136 10.18 -8.24 8.97
N MET A 137 10.67 -8.01 10.20
CA MET A 137 11.69 -8.84 10.87
C MET A 137 11.10 -9.99 11.71
N LYS A 138 9.78 -10.18 11.68
CA LYS A 138 9.09 -11.34 12.26
C LYS A 138 8.77 -12.35 11.16
#